data_AF-A0A2U3TET3-F1
#
_entry.id   AF-A0A2U3TET3-F1
#
_cell.length_a   1.000
_cell.length_b   1.000
_cell.length_c   1.000
_cell.angle_alpha   90.00
_cell.angle_beta   90.00
_cell.angle_gamma   90.00
#
_symmetry.space_group_name_H-M   'P 1'
#
loop_
_entity.id
_entity.type
_entity.pdbx_description
1 polymer ?
#
loop_
_entity_poly.entity_id
_entity_poly.type
_entity_poly.pdbx_seq_one_letter_code
_entity_poly.pdbx_strand_id
1 'polypeptide(L)'
;MGFKFSTLGMTWIRQTILRDLTQQELIRLPEGSHGALSKLTAALKEQPNASKKHLSKVCGLSMDDVENLLYFVGVGKPMSIDSTFQESGSSEAEGMHDLLADSNNSFVEEVMEEDAAGYITEVLGDVLNQRELQVVVARYGIGGAEAQTLATLSEIMGVSKERVRQIECEALKKLRESEHAECLLEILE
;
A
#
# COMPACT_ATOMS: atom_id res chain seq x y z
N MET A 1 22.41 -52.51 -24.83
CA MET A 1 22.40 -52.00 -23.45
C MET A 1 21.03 -51.39 -23.17
N GLY A 2 20.08 -52.19 -22.71
CA GLY A 2 18.71 -51.74 -22.42
C GLY A 2 18.53 -51.56 -20.92
N PHE A 3 18.19 -50.35 -20.48
CA PHE A 3 17.81 -50.09 -19.09
C PHE A 3 16.36 -50.56 -18.88
N LYS A 4 16.06 -51.15 -17.72
CA LYS A 4 14.70 -51.60 -17.40
C LYS A 4 13.77 -50.38 -17.32
N PHE A 5 12.60 -50.48 -17.96
CA PHE A 5 11.58 -49.43 -17.92
C PHE A 5 11.23 -49.01 -16.49
N SER A 6 11.19 -49.95 -15.54
CA SER A 6 10.94 -49.64 -14.12
C SER A 6 11.95 -48.67 -13.51
N THR A 7 13.23 -48.75 -13.92
CA THR A 7 14.29 -47.86 -13.41
C THR A 7 14.12 -46.44 -13.92
N LEU A 8 13.80 -46.27 -15.21
CA LEU A 8 13.56 -44.95 -15.82
C LEU A 8 12.18 -44.38 -15.42
N GLY A 9 11.15 -45.23 -15.38
CA GLY A 9 9.79 -44.83 -15.03
C GLY A 9 9.69 -44.28 -13.62
N MET A 10 10.39 -44.88 -12.64
CA MET A 10 10.40 -44.38 -11.27
C MET A 10 10.91 -42.94 -11.17
N THR A 11 12.01 -42.61 -11.87
CA THR A 11 12.60 -41.26 -11.79
C THR A 11 11.68 -40.21 -12.40
N TRP A 12 11.03 -40.53 -13.52
CA TRP A 12 10.05 -39.64 -14.16
C TRP A 12 8.80 -39.44 -13.32
N ILE A 13 8.27 -40.50 -12.71
CA ILE A 13 7.10 -40.40 -11.82
C ILE A 13 7.45 -39.54 -10.60
N ARG A 14 8.58 -39.80 -9.93
CA ARG A 14 9.04 -39.01 -8.78
C ARG A 14 9.23 -37.54 -9.14
N GLN A 15 9.93 -37.25 -10.25
CA GLN A 15 10.17 -35.88 -10.69
C GLN A 15 8.88 -35.13 -10.98
N THR A 16 7.92 -35.79 -11.63
CA THR A 16 6.63 -35.19 -11.98
C THR A 16 5.84 -34.84 -10.72
N ILE A 17 5.76 -35.75 -9.75
CA ILE A 17 5.08 -35.51 -8.46
C ILE A 17 5.74 -34.36 -7.69
N LEU A 18 7.07 -34.36 -7.58
CA LEU A 18 7.80 -33.31 -6.86
C LEU A 18 7.60 -31.94 -7.52
N ARG A 19 7.65 -31.87 -8.85
CA ARG A 19 7.41 -30.63 -9.59
C ARG A 19 5.99 -30.10 -9.35
N ASP A 20 4.99 -30.97 -9.39
CA ASP A 20 3.59 -30.58 -9.17
C ASP A 20 3.37 -30.06 -7.74
N LEU A 21 3.93 -30.73 -6.73
CA LEU A 21 3.87 -30.27 -5.33
C LEU A 21 4.48 -28.86 -5.15
N THR A 22 5.62 -28.58 -5.76
CA THR A 22 6.24 -27.23 -5.70
C THR A 22 5.44 -26.17 -6.45
N GLN A 23 4.69 -26.55 -7.49
CA GLN A 23 3.87 -25.63 -8.27
C GLN A 23 2.55 -25.26 -7.57
N GLN A 24 2.08 -26.09 -6.62
CA GLN A 24 0.85 -25.88 -5.86
C GLN A 24 1.06 -25.10 -4.55
N GLU A 25 2.28 -24.66 -4.24
CA GLU A 25 2.52 -23.78 -3.09
C GLU A 25 1.81 -22.43 -3.29
N LEU A 26 1.16 -21.92 -2.23
CA LEU A 26 0.43 -20.64 -2.23
C LEU A 26 1.35 -19.46 -2.62
N ILE A 27 2.61 -19.51 -2.20
CA ILE A 27 3.65 -18.57 -2.61
C ILE A 27 4.60 -19.33 -3.53
N ARG A 28 4.55 -19.03 -4.82
CA ARG A 28 5.36 -19.71 -5.81
C ARG A 28 6.79 -19.21 -5.81
N LEU A 29 7.74 -20.12 -5.61
CA LEU A 29 9.16 -19.83 -5.69
C LEU A 29 9.78 -20.41 -6.97
N PRO A 30 10.92 -19.86 -7.44
CA PRO A 30 11.67 -20.45 -8.54
C PRO A 30 12.19 -21.86 -8.19
N GLU A 31 12.30 -22.74 -9.19
CA GLU A 31 12.66 -24.15 -9.00
C GLU A 31 14.00 -24.34 -8.24
N GLY A 32 15.00 -23.48 -8.49
CA GLY A 32 16.29 -23.52 -7.80
C GLY A 32 16.23 -23.12 -6.32
N SER A 33 15.22 -22.34 -5.94
CA SER A 33 15.12 -21.75 -4.59
C SER A 33 14.59 -22.74 -3.55
N HIS A 34 13.75 -23.72 -3.93
CA HIS A 34 13.24 -24.74 -2.99
C HIS A 34 14.37 -25.61 -2.42
N GLY A 35 15.35 -25.99 -3.26
CA GLY A 35 16.50 -26.77 -2.82
C GLY A 35 17.42 -25.97 -1.89
N ALA A 36 17.61 -24.68 -2.17
CA ALA A 36 18.38 -23.77 -1.32
C ALA A 36 17.68 -23.52 0.02
N LEU A 37 16.36 -23.30 0.02
CA LEU A 37 15.55 -23.18 1.24
C LEU A 37 15.62 -24.44 2.09
N SER A 38 15.44 -25.63 1.51
CA SER A 38 15.49 -26.87 2.26
C SER A 38 16.83 -27.07 2.98
N LYS A 39 17.94 -26.74 2.32
CA LYS A 39 19.29 -26.76 2.92
C LYS A 39 19.43 -25.73 4.03
N LEU A 40 18.95 -24.51 3.81
CA LEU A 40 19.02 -23.42 4.78
C LEU A 40 18.19 -23.74 6.04
N THR A 41 16.97 -24.25 5.87
CA THR A 41 16.10 -24.68 6.96
C THR A 41 16.71 -25.85 7.74
N ALA A 42 17.37 -26.80 7.06
CA ALA A 42 18.09 -27.88 7.72
C ALA A 42 19.28 -27.36 8.54
N ALA A 43 20.09 -26.47 7.98
CA ALA A 43 21.22 -25.86 8.67
C ALA A 43 20.78 -25.03 9.90
N LEU A 44 19.67 -24.28 9.78
CA LEU A 44 19.11 -23.51 10.88
C LEU A 44 18.51 -24.40 11.98
N LYS A 45 17.98 -25.58 11.61
CA LYS A 45 17.51 -26.58 12.59
C LYS A 45 18.66 -27.18 13.39
N GLU A 46 19.81 -27.41 12.76
CA GLU A 46 21.02 -27.90 13.44
C GLU A 46 21.68 -26.81 14.31
N GLN A 47 21.69 -25.56 13.83
CA GLN A 47 22.26 -24.41 14.54
C GLN A 47 21.34 -23.19 14.45
N PRO A 48 20.43 -23.00 15.43
CA PRO A 48 19.41 -21.95 15.37
C PRO A 48 19.99 -20.53 15.44
N ASN A 49 21.15 -20.35 16.08
CA ASN A 49 21.81 -19.06 16.25
C ASN A 49 23.01 -18.87 15.31
N ALA A 50 23.06 -19.60 14.19
CA ALA A 50 24.15 -19.49 13.22
C ALA A 50 24.22 -18.10 12.57
N SER A 51 25.43 -17.56 12.42
CA SER A 51 25.64 -16.31 11.68
C SER A 51 25.35 -16.50 10.18
N LYS A 52 24.82 -15.46 9.52
CA LYS A 52 24.59 -15.44 8.06
C LYS A 52 25.84 -15.88 7.26
N LYS A 53 27.04 -15.46 7.70
CA LYS A 53 28.31 -15.85 7.08
C LYS A 53 28.61 -17.35 7.22
N HIS A 54 28.17 -17.97 8.31
CA HIS A 54 28.30 -19.41 8.52
C HIS A 54 27.32 -20.17 7.62
N LEU A 55 26.06 -19.72 7.56
CA LEU A 55 25.03 -20.31 6.70
C LEU A 55 25.39 -20.26 5.22
N SER A 56 25.94 -19.13 4.74
CA SER A 56 26.45 -18.99 3.36
C SER A 56 27.52 -20.04 3.04
N LYS A 57 28.49 -20.25 3.93
CA LYS A 57 29.56 -21.24 3.75
C LYS A 57 29.05 -22.69 3.77
N VAL A 58 28.13 -22.99 4.68
CA VAL A 58 27.57 -24.35 4.83
C VAL A 58 26.66 -24.69 3.64
N CYS A 59 25.85 -23.75 3.18
CA CYS A 59 24.89 -23.97 2.10
C CYS A 59 25.49 -23.76 0.71
N GLY A 60 26.66 -23.11 0.60
CA GLY A 60 27.29 -22.75 -0.68
C GLY A 60 26.53 -21.66 -1.44
N LEU A 61 25.85 -20.77 -0.72
CA LEU A 61 25.00 -19.70 -1.27
C LEU A 61 25.68 -18.34 -1.11
N SER A 62 25.33 -17.38 -1.97
CA SER A 62 25.78 -16.00 -1.78
C SER A 62 25.17 -15.40 -0.51
N MET A 63 25.80 -14.34 0.04
CA MET A 63 25.26 -13.66 1.22
C MET A 63 23.87 -13.07 0.95
N ASP A 64 23.67 -12.49 -0.24
CA ASP A 64 22.40 -11.89 -0.64
C ASP A 64 21.31 -12.95 -0.77
N ASP A 65 21.62 -14.12 -1.36
CA ASP A 65 20.67 -15.23 -1.44
C ASP A 65 20.29 -15.74 -0.05
N VAL A 66 21.24 -15.81 0.88
CA VAL A 66 20.97 -16.22 2.27
C VAL A 66 20.03 -15.24 2.95
N GLU A 67 20.19 -13.94 2.76
CA GLU A 67 19.30 -12.94 3.37
C GLU A 67 17.88 -13.01 2.79
N ASN A 68 17.75 -13.11 1.48
CA ASN A 68 16.47 -13.25 0.80
C ASN A 68 15.75 -14.55 1.21
N LEU A 69 16.46 -15.67 1.28
CA LEU A 69 15.88 -16.95 1.69
C LEU A 69 15.54 -16.99 3.18
N LEU A 70 16.34 -16.33 4.02
CA LEU A 70 16.06 -16.25 5.46
C LEU A 70 14.78 -15.47 5.75
N TYR A 71 14.45 -14.46 4.93
CA TYR A 71 13.15 -13.79 4.99
C TYR A 71 12.00 -14.78 4.82
N PHE A 72 12.03 -15.63 3.79
CA PHE A 72 10.99 -16.65 3.57
C PHE A 72 10.94 -17.71 4.67
N VAL A 73 12.08 -18.07 5.25
CA VAL A 73 12.12 -18.99 6.40
C VAL A 73 11.50 -18.34 7.65
N GLY A 74 11.71 -17.04 7.86
CA GLY A 74 11.13 -16.28 8.97
C GLY A 74 9.63 -16.02 8.83
N VAL A 75 9.16 -15.74 7.61
CA VAL A 75 7.72 -15.61 7.30
C VAL A 75 6.99 -16.95 7.50
N GLY A 76 7.69 -18.07 7.32
CA GLY A 76 7.14 -19.40 7.56
C GLY A 76 6.12 -19.81 6.50
N LYS A 77 5.33 -20.84 6.81
CA LYS A 77 4.24 -21.28 5.93
C LYS A 77 3.01 -20.39 6.14
N PRO A 78 2.28 -20.04 5.08
CA PRO A 78 1.04 -19.29 5.20
C PRO A 78 0.07 -20.01 6.14
N MET A 79 -0.49 -19.25 7.08
CA MET A 79 -1.51 -19.73 8.01
C MET A 79 -2.91 -19.39 7.49
N SER A 80 -3.91 -20.15 7.91
CA SER A 80 -5.31 -19.85 7.56
C SER A 80 -5.78 -18.60 8.30
N ILE A 81 -6.49 -17.70 7.63
CA ILE A 81 -7.11 -16.54 8.27
C ILE A 81 -8.28 -16.95 9.20
N ASP A 82 -8.84 -18.14 8.97
CA ASP A 82 -9.89 -18.71 9.82
C ASP A 82 -9.32 -19.47 11.02
N SER A 83 -7.99 -19.51 11.19
CA SER A 83 -7.40 -20.12 12.38
C SER A 83 -7.79 -19.29 13.59
N THR A 84 -8.40 -19.93 14.57
CA THR A 84 -8.74 -19.28 15.83
C THR A 84 -7.51 -19.16 16.71
N PHE A 85 -7.36 -18.00 17.35
CA PHE A 85 -6.35 -17.74 18.35
C PHE A 85 -7.04 -17.69 19.72
N GLN A 86 -6.50 -18.40 20.70
CA GLN A 86 -6.91 -18.24 22.10
C GLN A 86 -5.82 -17.48 22.81
N GLU A 87 -6.10 -16.23 23.15
CA GLU A 87 -5.25 -15.50 24.08
C GLU A 87 -5.36 -16.16 25.47
N SER A 88 -4.24 -16.30 26.18
CA SER A 88 -4.22 -16.98 27.48
C SER A 88 -4.97 -16.16 28.53
N GLY A 89 -6.29 -16.37 28.64
CA GLY A 89 -7.16 -15.67 29.59
C GLY A 89 -8.55 -15.30 29.06
N SER A 90 -8.81 -15.39 27.74
CA SER A 90 -10.13 -15.16 27.16
C SER A 90 -10.90 -16.47 26.96
N SER A 91 -12.22 -16.47 27.18
CA SER A 91 -13.08 -17.65 26.91
C SER A 91 -13.52 -17.75 25.45
N GLU A 92 -13.26 -16.71 24.67
CA GLU A 92 -13.68 -16.58 23.28
C GLU A 92 -12.48 -16.75 22.37
N ALA A 93 -12.61 -17.65 21.39
CA ALA A 93 -11.58 -17.87 20.40
C ALA A 93 -11.80 -16.85 19.28
N GLU A 94 -10.96 -15.82 19.24
CA GLU A 94 -11.01 -14.79 18.19
C GLU A 94 -10.40 -15.34 16.90
N GLY A 95 -10.96 -14.97 15.76
CA GLY A 95 -10.40 -15.34 14.46
C GLY A 95 -9.19 -14.48 14.12
N MET A 96 -8.22 -15.03 13.38
CA MET A 96 -7.08 -14.23 12.90
C MET A 96 -7.52 -13.02 12.06
N HIS A 97 -8.69 -13.10 11.40
CA HIS A 97 -9.27 -11.98 10.65
C HIS A 97 -9.61 -10.76 11.53
N ASP A 98 -10.03 -10.96 12.78
CA ASP A 98 -10.39 -9.85 13.68
C ASP A 98 -9.17 -9.09 14.19
N LEU A 99 -8.00 -9.75 14.20
CA LEU A 99 -6.73 -9.16 14.65
C LEU A 99 -6.00 -8.39 13.55
N LEU A 100 -6.38 -8.57 12.29
CA LEU A 100 -5.74 -7.93 11.14
C LEU A 100 -6.35 -6.55 10.91
N ALA A 101 -5.66 -5.51 11.38
CA ALA A 101 -6.02 -4.14 11.08
C ALA A 101 -5.86 -3.84 9.58
N ASP A 102 -6.87 -3.21 8.98
CA ASP A 102 -6.78 -2.70 7.61
C ASP A 102 -6.03 -1.37 7.60
N SER A 103 -4.77 -1.41 7.17
CA SER A 103 -3.93 -0.21 7.01
C SER A 103 -4.39 0.73 5.89
N ASN A 104 -5.25 0.27 4.98
CA ASN A 104 -5.77 1.08 3.89
C ASN A 104 -7.14 1.67 4.21
N ASN A 105 -7.67 1.43 5.41
CA ASN A 105 -8.94 2.00 5.81
C ASN A 105 -8.75 3.44 6.30
N SER A 106 -8.89 4.39 5.38
CA SER A 106 -8.86 5.83 5.64
C SER A 106 -10.24 6.43 5.87
N PHE A 107 -11.27 5.63 6.20
CA PHE A 107 -12.66 6.12 6.30
C PHE A 107 -12.83 7.34 7.20
N VAL A 108 -12.11 7.40 8.32
CA VAL A 108 -12.16 8.56 9.23
C VAL A 108 -11.55 9.79 8.58
N GLU A 109 -10.43 9.62 7.88
CA GLU A 109 -9.74 10.70 7.16
C GLU A 109 -10.60 11.20 5.99
N GLU A 110 -11.23 10.30 5.25
CA GLU A 110 -12.13 10.61 4.14
C GLU A 110 -13.37 11.40 4.61
N VAL A 111 -13.99 11.00 5.73
CA VAL A 111 -15.12 11.75 6.32
C VAL A 111 -14.68 13.14 6.80
N MET A 112 -13.49 13.24 7.41
CA MET A 112 -12.94 14.54 7.82
C MET A 112 -12.62 15.44 6.63
N GLU A 113 -12.13 14.89 5.52
CA GLU A 113 -11.89 15.63 4.28
C GLU A 113 -13.19 16.14 3.65
N GLU A 114 -14.26 15.33 3.63
CA GLU A 114 -15.58 15.75 3.13
C GLU A 114 -16.17 16.90 3.97
N ASP A 115 -16.12 16.79 5.30
CA ASP A 115 -16.58 17.83 6.21
C ASP A 115 -15.76 19.12 6.06
N ALA A 116 -14.43 19.01 5.93
CA ALA A 116 -13.55 20.14 5.72
C ALA A 116 -13.82 20.84 4.37
N ALA A 117 -14.06 20.08 3.30
CA ALA A 117 -14.40 20.63 1.99
C ALA A 117 -15.72 21.42 2.03
N GLY A 118 -16.74 20.90 2.72
CA GLY A 118 -18.00 21.59 2.95
C GLY A 118 -17.80 22.92 3.69
N TYR A 119 -17.08 22.88 4.81
CA TYR A 119 -16.78 24.07 5.61
C TYR A 119 -16.00 25.14 4.82
N ILE A 120 -14.99 24.74 4.04
CA ILE A 120 -14.24 25.65 3.17
C ILE A 120 -15.18 26.32 2.16
N THR A 121 -16.11 25.58 1.54
CA THR A 121 -17.05 26.19 0.58
C THR A 121 -17.99 27.23 1.22
N GLU A 122 -18.41 27.01 2.46
CA GLU A 122 -19.25 27.95 3.21
C GLU A 122 -18.48 29.24 3.52
N VAL A 123 -17.27 29.12 4.08
CA VAL A 123 -16.40 30.27 4.40
C VAL A 123 -16.05 31.08 3.16
N LEU A 124 -15.76 30.41 2.04
CA LEU A 124 -15.50 31.08 0.76
C LEU A 124 -16.73 31.86 0.27
N GLY A 125 -17.94 31.33 0.49
CA GLY A 125 -19.21 31.96 0.15
C GLY A 125 -19.50 33.24 0.96
N ASP A 126 -19.07 33.29 2.22
CA ASP A 126 -19.27 34.44 3.09
C ASP A 126 -18.30 35.60 2.81
N VAL A 127 -17.07 35.29 2.37
CA VAL A 127 -16.02 36.29 2.15
C VAL A 127 -15.98 36.79 0.70
N LEU A 128 -16.25 35.93 -0.27
CA LEU A 128 -16.07 36.23 -1.70
C LEU A 128 -17.38 36.53 -2.41
N ASN A 129 -17.32 37.45 -3.38
CA ASN A 129 -18.44 37.64 -4.30
C ASN A 129 -18.58 36.44 -5.26
N GLN A 130 -19.76 36.18 -5.82
CA GLN A 130 -20.01 35.04 -6.72
C GLN A 130 -18.97 34.88 -7.86
N ARG A 131 -18.49 35.99 -8.44
CA ARG A 131 -17.45 35.95 -9.48
C ARG A 131 -16.08 35.55 -8.95
N GLU A 132 -15.73 35.98 -7.75
CA GLU A 132 -14.47 35.65 -7.08
C GLU A 132 -14.50 34.19 -6.61
N LEU A 133 -15.61 33.76 -6.01
CA LEU A 133 -15.88 32.39 -5.62
C LEU A 133 -15.70 31.43 -6.81
N GLN A 134 -16.34 31.73 -7.94
CA GLN A 134 -16.26 30.89 -9.13
C GLN A 134 -14.82 30.73 -9.64
N VAL A 135 -14.02 31.80 -9.61
CA VAL A 135 -12.61 31.74 -10.02
C VAL A 135 -11.81 30.88 -9.05
N VAL A 136 -11.94 31.09 -7.73
CA VAL A 136 -11.17 30.36 -6.71
C VAL A 136 -11.55 28.87 -6.71
N VAL A 137 -12.84 28.56 -6.67
CA VAL A 137 -13.35 27.17 -6.66
C VAL A 137 -12.88 26.41 -7.89
N ALA A 138 -13.05 26.99 -9.09
CA ALA A 138 -12.66 26.30 -10.31
C ALA A 138 -11.13 26.26 -10.51
N ARG A 139 -10.37 27.23 -9.98
CA ARG A 139 -8.91 27.25 -10.05
C ARG A 139 -8.27 26.14 -9.22
N TYR A 140 -8.82 25.89 -8.02
CA TYR A 140 -8.26 24.94 -7.06
C TYR A 140 -9.03 23.60 -7.00
N GLY A 141 -10.16 23.48 -7.70
CA GLY A 141 -10.95 22.25 -7.72
C GLY A 141 -11.72 21.99 -6.43
N ILE A 142 -12.07 23.04 -5.69
CA ILE A 142 -12.75 22.94 -4.39
C ILE A 142 -14.15 22.35 -4.59
N GLY A 143 -14.54 21.37 -3.78
CA GLY A 143 -15.82 20.66 -3.95
C GLY A 143 -15.80 19.53 -4.99
N GLY A 144 -14.61 18.99 -5.30
CA GLY A 144 -14.46 17.76 -6.11
C GLY A 144 -14.45 17.98 -7.63
N ALA A 145 -14.33 19.22 -8.10
CA ALA A 145 -14.18 19.52 -9.52
C ALA A 145 -12.69 19.51 -9.94
N GLU A 146 -12.40 19.23 -11.22
CA GLU A 146 -11.03 19.34 -11.73
C GLU A 146 -10.53 20.79 -11.71
N ALA A 147 -9.30 20.99 -11.23
CA ALA A 147 -8.63 22.28 -11.21
C ALA A 147 -8.40 22.82 -12.63
N GLN A 148 -8.91 24.03 -12.89
CA GLN A 148 -8.88 24.66 -14.20
C GLN A 148 -7.74 25.66 -14.38
N THR A 149 -7.31 25.81 -15.63
CA THR A 149 -6.30 26.81 -15.99
C THR A 149 -6.93 28.20 -16.15
N LEU A 150 -6.14 29.26 -15.96
CA LEU A 150 -6.57 30.64 -16.23
C LEU A 150 -7.05 30.83 -17.68
N ALA A 151 -6.55 30.04 -18.63
CA ALA A 151 -7.01 30.08 -20.02
C ALA A 151 -8.44 29.55 -20.13
N THR A 152 -8.71 28.37 -19.57
CA THR A 152 -10.04 27.77 -19.53
C THR A 152 -11.05 28.68 -18.82
N LEU A 153 -10.66 29.26 -17.69
CA LEU A 153 -11.51 30.22 -16.95
C LEU A 153 -11.78 31.50 -17.74
N SER A 154 -10.80 31.99 -18.50
CA SER A 154 -10.96 33.18 -19.34
C SER A 154 -11.99 32.96 -20.45
N GLU A 155 -12.03 31.75 -21.02
CA GLU A 155 -13.02 31.35 -22.02
C GLU A 155 -14.41 31.22 -21.41
N ILE A 156 -14.53 30.55 -20.25
CA ILE A 156 -15.81 30.34 -19.55
C ILE A 156 -16.44 31.67 -19.11
N MET A 157 -15.62 32.60 -18.61
CA MET A 157 -16.09 33.89 -18.08
C MET A 157 -16.17 34.99 -19.15
N GLY A 158 -15.67 34.75 -20.37
CA GLY A 158 -15.65 35.74 -21.45
C GLY A 158 -14.79 36.99 -21.14
N VAL A 159 -13.74 36.83 -20.34
CA VAL A 159 -12.83 37.93 -19.94
C VAL A 159 -11.39 37.59 -20.32
N SER A 160 -10.49 38.58 -20.32
CA SER A 160 -9.08 38.30 -20.61
C SER A 160 -8.42 37.47 -19.51
N LYS A 161 -7.39 36.70 -19.86
CA LYS A 161 -6.59 35.92 -18.90
C LYS A 161 -6.02 36.78 -17.77
N GLU A 162 -5.56 37.99 -18.08
CA GLU A 162 -5.06 38.92 -17.06
C GLU A 162 -6.19 39.40 -16.14
N ARG A 163 -7.42 39.55 -16.65
CA ARG A 163 -8.55 39.92 -15.81
C ARG A 163 -8.91 38.80 -14.82
N VAL A 164 -8.86 37.54 -15.24
CA VAL A 164 -9.04 36.39 -14.31
C VAL A 164 -7.94 36.39 -13.24
N ARG A 165 -6.68 36.65 -13.62
CA ARG A 165 -5.56 36.75 -12.67
C ARG A 165 -5.75 37.85 -11.64
N GLN A 166 -6.29 39.00 -12.05
CA GLN A 166 -6.61 40.09 -11.13
C GLN A 166 -7.70 39.68 -10.13
N ILE A 167 -8.77 39.04 -10.60
CA ILE A 167 -9.85 38.55 -9.74
C ILE A 167 -9.32 37.51 -8.73
N GLU A 168 -8.45 36.59 -9.16
CA GLU A 168 -7.77 35.62 -8.29
C GLU A 168 -6.96 36.32 -7.20
N CYS A 169 -6.12 37.31 -7.56
CA CYS A 169 -5.32 38.06 -6.59
C CYS A 169 -6.18 38.87 -5.61
N GLU A 170 -7.27 39.49 -6.07
CA GLU A 170 -8.21 40.22 -5.22
C GLU A 170 -8.94 39.28 -4.25
N ALA A 171 -9.39 38.12 -4.73
CA ALA A 171 -10.05 37.12 -3.91
C ALA A 171 -9.12 36.57 -2.82
N LEU A 172 -7.89 36.18 -3.18
CA LEU A 172 -6.89 35.69 -2.21
C LEU A 172 -6.52 36.76 -1.17
N LYS A 173 -6.46 38.03 -1.59
CA LYS A 173 -6.20 39.13 -0.66
C LYS A 173 -7.34 39.29 0.35
N LYS A 174 -8.60 39.24 -0.09
CA LYS A 174 -9.77 39.31 0.80
C LYS A 174 -9.83 38.13 1.77
N LEU A 175 -9.54 36.92 1.30
CA LEU A 175 -9.47 35.73 2.18
C LEU A 175 -8.40 35.87 3.26
N ARG A 176 -7.27 36.51 2.93
CA ARG A 176 -6.18 36.73 3.90
C ARG A 176 -6.48 37.82 4.91
N GLU A 177 -7.31 38.80 4.55
CA GLU A 177 -7.72 39.92 5.41
C GLU A 177 -9.02 39.64 6.17
N SER A 178 -9.66 38.48 5.96
CA SER A 178 -10.91 38.10 6.63
C SER A 178 -10.67 37.53 8.03
N GLU A 179 -11.70 37.58 8.86
CA GLU A 179 -11.70 36.97 10.20
C GLU A 179 -11.55 35.43 10.15
N HIS A 180 -11.81 34.82 8.99
CA HIS A 180 -11.71 33.37 8.78
C HIS A 180 -10.31 32.91 8.35
N ALA A 181 -9.34 33.82 8.17
CA ALA A 181 -7.98 33.46 7.76
C ALA A 181 -7.29 32.54 8.78
N GLU A 182 -7.51 32.77 10.07
CA GLU A 182 -6.97 31.91 11.15
C GLU A 182 -7.65 30.53 11.15
N CYS A 183 -8.98 30.47 11.02
CA CYS A 183 -9.72 29.20 10.93
C CYS A 183 -9.32 28.36 9.72
N LEU A 184 -9.05 28.97 8.57
CA LEU A 184 -8.58 28.26 7.37
C LEU A 184 -7.14 27.75 7.51
N LEU A 185 -6.31 28.40 8.34
CA LEU A 185 -4.96 27.92 8.65
C LEU A 185 -4.98 26.76 9.64
N GLU A 186 -5.91 26.74 10.60
CA GLU A 186 -6.08 25.61 11.53
C GLU A 186 -6.47 24.31 10.83
N ILE A 187 -7.18 24.37 9.70
CA ILE A 187 -7.56 23.17 8.90
C ILE A 187 -6.35 22.53 8.19
N LEU A 188 -5.24 23.25 8.08
CA LEU A 188 -3.99 22.75 7.49
C LEU A 188 -3.06 22.06 8.51
N GLU A 189 -3.33 22.18 9.81
CA GLU A 189 -2.59 21.50 10.89
C GLU A 189 -3.19 20.13 11.21
#